data_AF-A0A962CHI0-F1
#
_entry.id   AF-A0A962CHI0-F1
#
_cell.length_a   1.000
_cell.length_b   1.000
_cell.length_c   1.000
_cell.angle_alpha   90.00
_cell.angle_beta   90.00
_cell.angle_gamma   90.00
#
_symmetry.space_group_name_H-M   'P 1'
#
loop_
_entity.id
_entity.type
_entity.pdbx_description
1 polymer ?
#
loop_
_entity_poly.entity_id
_entity_poly.type
_entity_poly.pdbx_seq_one_letter_code
_entity_poly.pdbx_strand_id
1 'polypeptide(L)'
;SGAVPTSLTAHGIIQDDDIGTFNIHDIQGFGLTSPVAGQRVNTLSNIVTAVGPAGFFMQAKDASIDTNPQTSEGIYVYTGSAPTVVVGDEVDLTGDVDEYFGTTELKAISNLTIVSTGNPLPSPIMFDADTPSQDINALSCVDTNFECFEGMRVQIDNGIVARANPYFSTDNYAQIFVSASGTRSLRTPGTLYPLVPGVDNPDAGQFEGNPHIFELDADALGAVAPNTAITGGSRFTATGVVAYNFGDYEVWPTSFTVTEANPIPRAVSTGQPEELRIGSFNVLRLCDTLANTTFVCGNGGEPDAAALALKLSRLSDYVGNVLKLPDVLGVVEVENL
;
A
#
# COMPACT_ATOMS: atom_id res chain seq x y z
N SER A 1 7.38 53.44 -54.91
CA SER A 1 8.05 52.14 -55.15
C SER A 1 8.22 51.45 -53.81
N GLY A 2 7.33 50.52 -53.48
CA GLY A 2 7.43 49.72 -52.25
C GLY A 2 8.23 48.46 -52.54
N ALA A 3 9.47 48.39 -52.06
CA ALA A 3 10.24 47.15 -52.10
C ALA A 3 9.83 46.29 -50.91
N VAL A 4 9.19 45.15 -51.18
CA VAL A 4 8.94 44.11 -50.18
C VAL A 4 10.16 43.19 -50.19
N PRO A 5 10.87 42.98 -49.07
CA PRO A 5 11.99 42.07 -49.02
C PRO A 5 11.52 40.63 -49.28
N THR A 6 12.25 39.91 -50.13
CA THR A 6 11.92 38.57 -50.63
C THR A 6 12.12 37.45 -49.62
N SER A 7 12.71 37.73 -48.45
CA SER A 7 12.66 36.86 -47.27
C SER A 7 13.08 37.64 -46.01
N LEU A 8 12.38 37.40 -44.90
CA LEU A 8 12.79 37.79 -43.56
C LEU A 8 13.25 36.52 -42.86
N THR A 9 14.51 36.46 -42.44
CA THR A 9 15.04 35.40 -41.58
C THR A 9 15.16 35.96 -40.17
N ALA A 10 14.43 35.35 -39.24
CA ALA A 10 14.59 35.59 -37.81
C ALA A 10 15.43 34.45 -37.23
N HIS A 11 16.53 34.79 -36.58
CA HIS A 11 17.24 33.86 -35.71
C HIS A 11 16.62 33.97 -34.32
N GLY A 12 15.82 32.98 -33.93
CA GLY A 12 15.46 32.75 -32.54
C GLY A 12 16.60 32.00 -31.87
N ILE A 13 17.16 32.57 -30.80
CA ILE A 13 17.97 31.81 -29.85
C ILE A 13 16.97 31.24 -28.85
N ILE A 14 16.90 29.91 -28.73
CA ILE A 14 16.23 29.28 -27.60
C ILE A 14 17.06 29.66 -26.37
N GLN A 15 16.52 30.49 -25.48
CA GLN A 15 17.17 30.88 -24.21
C GLN A 15 16.79 29.94 -23.05
N ASP A 16 16.13 28.83 -23.37
CA ASP A 16 15.62 27.81 -22.45
C ASP A 16 16.12 26.44 -22.92
N ASP A 17 17.45 26.30 -23.01
CA ASP A 17 18.12 25.00 -23.03
C ASP A 17 18.68 24.63 -21.64
N ASP A 18 18.50 25.51 -20.67
CA ASP A 18 18.92 25.32 -19.28
C ASP A 18 17.89 24.45 -18.56
N ILE A 19 18.27 23.19 -18.30
CA ILE A 19 17.50 22.28 -17.43
C ILE A 19 17.31 22.95 -16.06
N GLY A 20 16.06 23.27 -15.73
CA GLY A 20 15.71 23.88 -14.46
C GLY A 20 16.08 23.01 -13.26
N THR A 21 16.44 23.65 -12.13
CA THR A 21 16.70 22.95 -10.87
C THR A 21 15.49 23.07 -9.95
N PHE A 22 14.98 21.94 -9.49
CA PHE A 22 13.77 21.84 -8.67
C PHE A 22 14.04 21.02 -7.41
N ASN A 23 13.44 21.44 -6.29
CA ASN A 23 13.35 20.61 -5.11
C ASN A 23 12.28 19.54 -5.31
N ILE A 24 12.28 18.49 -4.48
CA ILE A 24 11.30 17.40 -4.63
C ILE A 24 9.86 17.90 -4.47
N HIS A 25 9.56 18.78 -3.51
CA HIS A 25 8.22 19.37 -3.37
C HIS A 25 7.75 20.17 -4.60
N ASP A 26 8.68 20.79 -5.35
CA ASP A 26 8.32 21.49 -6.60
C ASP A 26 8.05 20.51 -7.75
N ILE A 27 8.71 19.34 -7.74
CA ILE A 27 8.48 18.26 -8.69
C ILE A 27 7.15 17.57 -8.38
N GLN A 28 6.89 17.24 -7.12
CA GLN A 28 5.67 16.58 -6.69
C GLN A 28 4.44 17.50 -6.85
N GLY A 29 4.52 18.72 -6.31
CA GLY A 29 3.34 19.58 -6.20
C GLY A 29 2.34 19.09 -5.16
N PHE A 30 1.16 19.73 -5.13
CA PHE A 30 0.13 19.48 -4.10
C PHE A 30 -1.05 18.61 -4.59
N GLY A 31 -1.09 18.29 -5.88
CA GLY A 31 -2.17 17.54 -6.50
C GLY A 31 -1.66 16.21 -7.06
N LEU A 32 -2.58 15.40 -7.58
CA LEU A 32 -2.34 14.02 -8.04
C LEU A 32 -1.40 13.85 -9.25
N THR A 33 -0.84 14.95 -9.75
CA THR A 33 0.07 14.95 -10.91
C THR A 33 1.05 16.09 -10.74
N SER A 34 2.31 15.83 -11.08
CA SER A 34 3.37 16.81 -11.07
C SER A 34 3.04 18.06 -11.90
N PRO A 35 3.28 19.28 -11.38
CA PRO A 35 3.15 20.52 -12.14
C PRO A 35 4.21 20.65 -13.25
N VAL A 36 5.26 19.82 -13.21
CA VAL A 36 6.36 19.78 -14.17
C VAL A 36 6.45 18.43 -14.89
N ALA A 37 5.37 17.66 -14.93
CA ALA A 37 5.29 16.41 -15.68
C ALA A 37 5.73 16.58 -17.14
N GLY A 38 6.57 15.66 -17.62
CA GLY A 38 7.16 15.68 -18.96
C GLY A 38 8.35 16.62 -19.13
N GLN A 39 8.72 17.40 -18.11
CA GLN A 39 9.93 18.21 -18.13
C GLN A 39 11.14 17.39 -17.70
N ARG A 40 12.31 17.76 -18.23
CA ARG A 40 13.60 17.29 -17.72
C ARG A 40 14.10 18.27 -16.68
N VAL A 41 14.45 17.76 -15.50
CA VAL A 41 14.80 18.57 -14.32
C VAL A 41 16.10 18.11 -13.70
N ASN A 42 16.82 19.05 -13.06
CA ASN A 42 17.87 18.77 -12.10
C ASN A 42 17.27 18.77 -10.70
N THR A 43 17.64 17.80 -9.87
CA THR A 43 17.34 17.82 -8.44
C THR A 43 18.58 17.43 -7.66
N LEU A 44 18.87 18.20 -6.60
CA LEU A 44 20.16 18.22 -5.94
C LEU A 44 20.01 17.94 -4.45
N SER A 45 21.03 17.36 -3.85
CA SER A 45 21.21 17.23 -2.40
C SER A 45 20.10 16.44 -1.69
N ASN A 46 19.59 15.39 -2.34
CA ASN A 46 18.56 14.50 -1.78
C ASN A 46 19.19 13.22 -1.21
N ILE A 47 18.58 12.66 -0.16
CA ILE A 47 19.09 11.46 0.51
C ILE A 47 18.36 10.22 0.01
N VAL A 48 19.10 9.19 -0.41
CA VAL A 48 18.54 7.87 -0.74
C VAL A 48 17.98 7.21 0.52
N THR A 49 16.68 6.93 0.55
CA THR A 49 15.95 6.40 1.72
C THR A 49 15.62 4.91 1.61
N ALA A 50 15.45 4.41 0.38
CA ALA A 50 15.22 2.99 0.11
C ALA A 50 15.75 2.61 -1.27
N VAL A 51 16.19 1.37 -1.46
CA VAL A 51 16.69 0.86 -2.75
C VAL A 51 15.93 -0.41 -3.10
N GLY A 52 15.33 -0.43 -4.29
CA GLY A 52 14.59 -1.56 -4.82
C GLY A 52 15.27 -2.20 -6.04
N PRO A 53 14.66 -3.24 -6.63
CA PRO A 53 15.25 -3.98 -7.75
C PRO A 53 15.27 -3.22 -9.09
N ALA A 54 14.50 -2.15 -9.23
CA ALA A 54 14.35 -1.38 -10.47
C ALA A 54 14.58 0.13 -10.31
N GLY A 55 14.95 0.57 -9.11
CA GLY A 55 15.03 1.99 -8.76
C GLY A 55 15.33 2.20 -7.29
N PHE A 56 15.21 3.44 -6.83
CA PHE A 56 15.41 3.83 -5.45
C PHE A 56 14.50 5.00 -5.09
N PHE A 57 14.24 5.17 -3.80
CA PHE A 57 13.55 6.34 -3.27
C PHE A 57 14.59 7.30 -2.72
N MET A 58 14.36 8.58 -2.92
CA MET A 58 15.13 9.64 -2.27
C MET A 58 14.18 10.70 -1.71
N GLN A 59 14.64 11.39 -0.67
CA GLN A 59 13.86 12.41 0.01
C GLN A 59 14.73 13.62 0.34
N ALA A 60 14.12 14.80 0.35
CA ALA A 60 14.78 16.02 0.77
C ALA A 60 15.27 15.90 2.22
N LYS A 61 16.38 16.57 2.54
CA LYS A 61 16.89 16.67 3.91
C LYS A 61 15.90 17.46 4.77
N ASP A 62 15.81 17.15 6.07
CA ASP A 62 14.92 17.85 7.01
C ASP A 62 15.08 19.39 6.99
N ALA A 63 16.31 19.89 6.72
CA ALA A 63 16.59 21.33 6.62
C ALA A 63 16.14 22.00 5.32
N SER A 64 15.69 21.21 4.34
CA SER A 64 15.29 21.62 2.98
C SER A 64 13.80 21.41 2.71
N ILE A 65 13.07 20.83 3.67
CA ILE A 65 11.61 20.67 3.61
C ILE A 65 10.95 22.04 3.55
N ASP A 66 9.93 22.18 2.72
CA ASP A 66 9.15 23.40 2.61
C ASP A 66 8.21 23.61 3.83
N THR A 67 7.31 24.59 3.75
CA THR A 67 6.32 24.84 4.82
C THR A 67 4.93 24.27 4.50
N ASN A 68 4.77 23.59 3.37
CA ASN A 68 3.50 23.10 2.89
C ASN A 68 3.38 21.59 3.16
N PRO A 69 2.60 21.16 4.16
CA PRO A 69 2.44 19.74 4.46
C PRO A 69 1.63 18.96 3.40
N GLN A 70 1.23 19.61 2.31
CA GLN A 70 0.48 19.00 1.21
C GLN A 70 1.36 18.66 0.01
N THR A 71 2.65 18.98 0.05
CA THR A 71 3.65 18.62 -0.96
C THR A 71 4.55 17.53 -0.40
N SER A 72 4.77 16.47 -1.17
CA SER A 72 5.71 15.42 -0.77
C SER A 72 7.15 15.88 -0.92
N GLU A 73 8.00 15.46 0.01
CA GLU A 73 9.45 15.67 -0.04
C GLU A 73 10.21 14.42 -0.53
N GLY A 74 9.48 13.34 -0.83
CA GLY A 74 10.01 12.08 -1.34
C GLY A 74 9.67 11.87 -2.81
N ILE A 75 10.51 11.12 -3.52
CA ILE A 75 10.28 10.77 -4.93
C ILE A 75 10.92 9.42 -5.26
N TYR A 76 10.26 8.67 -6.16
CA TYR A 76 10.83 7.46 -6.73
C TYR A 76 11.68 7.78 -7.95
N VAL A 77 12.83 7.12 -8.05
CA VAL A 77 13.78 7.24 -9.16
C VAL A 77 13.89 5.89 -9.86
N TYR A 78 13.29 5.80 -11.04
CA TYR A 78 13.31 4.59 -11.87
C TYR A 78 14.60 4.49 -12.69
N THR A 79 15.32 3.38 -12.50
CA THR A 79 16.58 3.07 -13.21
C THR A 79 16.48 1.84 -14.11
N GLY A 80 15.32 1.14 -14.11
CA GLY A 80 15.05 -0.07 -14.90
C GLY A 80 15.86 -1.31 -14.50
N SER A 81 16.73 -1.17 -13.51
CA SER A 81 17.55 -2.22 -12.92
C SER A 81 18.05 -1.75 -11.55
N ALA A 82 18.60 -2.66 -10.75
CA ALA A 82 19.10 -2.32 -9.43
C ALA A 82 20.20 -1.24 -9.52
N PRO A 83 20.03 -0.07 -8.88
CA PRO A 83 20.98 1.02 -8.95
C PRO A 83 22.21 0.73 -8.07
N THR A 84 23.29 1.49 -8.26
CA THR A 84 24.53 1.36 -7.48
C THR A 84 24.57 2.21 -6.20
N VAL A 85 23.62 3.12 -6.04
CA VAL A 85 23.49 3.95 -4.82
C VAL A 85 23.09 3.08 -3.64
N VAL A 86 23.42 3.53 -2.44
CA VAL A 86 23.01 2.88 -1.19
C VAL A 86 22.22 3.85 -0.31
N VAL A 87 21.42 3.29 0.60
CA VAL A 87 20.68 4.09 1.58
C VAL A 87 21.65 4.97 2.39
N GLY A 88 21.32 6.26 2.52
CA GLY A 88 22.16 7.28 3.16
C GLY A 88 23.14 7.99 2.22
N ASP A 89 23.18 7.65 0.93
CA ASP A 89 23.88 8.46 -0.07
C ASP A 89 23.12 9.78 -0.30
N GLU A 90 23.86 10.88 -0.38
CA GLU A 90 23.36 12.16 -0.90
C GLU A 90 23.65 12.22 -2.39
N VAL A 91 22.62 12.46 -3.19
CA VAL A 91 22.72 12.40 -4.65
C VAL A 91 22.22 13.68 -5.33
N ASP A 92 22.92 14.04 -6.40
CA ASP A 92 22.49 14.99 -7.41
C ASP A 92 22.21 14.22 -8.71
N LEU A 93 21.10 14.51 -9.38
CA LEU A 93 20.78 13.86 -10.65
C LEU A 93 19.94 14.74 -11.57
N THR A 94 19.93 14.36 -12.84
CA THR A 94 19.03 14.88 -13.87
C THR A 94 18.08 13.76 -14.30
N GLY A 95 16.78 14.03 -14.38
CA GLY A 95 15.77 13.05 -14.81
C GLY A 95 14.60 13.69 -15.54
N ASP A 96 13.86 12.88 -16.29
CA ASP A 96 12.56 13.25 -16.83
C ASP A 96 11.49 12.96 -15.78
N VAL A 97 10.63 13.93 -15.51
CA VAL A 97 9.47 13.76 -14.62
C VAL A 97 8.38 13.02 -15.39
N ASP A 98 7.91 11.90 -14.87
CA ASP A 98 6.91 11.04 -15.50
C ASP A 98 5.79 10.69 -14.52
N GLU A 99 4.59 10.52 -15.07
CA GLU A 99 3.43 9.98 -14.36
C GLU A 99 3.25 8.52 -14.80
N TYR A 100 3.76 7.59 -13.99
CA TYR A 100 3.74 6.17 -14.34
C TYR A 100 2.73 5.41 -13.49
N PHE A 101 1.62 5.01 -14.13
CA PHE A 101 0.48 4.36 -13.47
C PHE A 101 -0.10 5.11 -12.26
N GLY A 102 0.12 6.43 -12.16
CA GLY A 102 -0.34 7.27 -11.06
C GLY A 102 0.73 7.64 -10.03
N THR A 103 1.97 7.18 -10.22
CA THR A 103 3.13 7.61 -9.42
C THR A 103 3.87 8.74 -10.12
N THR A 104 4.23 9.78 -9.38
CA THR A 104 5.21 10.77 -9.84
C THR A 104 6.62 10.20 -9.66
N GLU A 105 7.32 9.95 -10.77
CA GLU A 105 8.67 9.40 -10.75
C GLU A 105 9.66 10.20 -11.60
N LEU A 106 10.96 10.00 -11.32
CA LEU A 106 12.04 10.40 -12.20
C LEU A 106 12.54 9.21 -13.00
N LYS A 107 12.61 9.34 -14.32
CA LYS A 107 13.18 8.34 -15.22
C LYS A 107 14.25 8.93 -16.15
N ALA A 108 14.83 8.08 -17.00
CA ALA A 108 15.87 8.48 -17.97
C ALA A 108 17.02 9.26 -17.29
N ILE A 109 17.50 8.71 -16.18
CA ILE A 109 18.46 9.38 -15.28
C ILE A 109 19.81 9.60 -15.96
N SER A 110 20.35 10.82 -15.84
CA SER A 110 21.71 11.19 -16.21
C SER A 110 22.35 12.03 -15.12
N ASN A 111 23.68 12.23 -15.19
CA ASN A 111 24.44 13.03 -14.21
C ASN A 111 24.21 12.62 -12.74
N LEU A 112 23.86 11.36 -12.49
CA LEU A 112 23.76 10.83 -11.15
C LEU A 112 25.14 10.86 -10.49
N THR A 113 25.30 11.69 -9.47
CA THR A 113 26.53 11.80 -8.69
C THR A 113 26.23 11.58 -7.21
N ILE A 114 27.09 10.80 -6.55
CA ILE A 114 27.05 10.63 -5.10
C ILE A 114 27.93 11.73 -4.51
N VAL A 115 27.30 12.69 -3.85
CA VAL A 115 27.95 13.85 -3.22
C VAL A 115 28.62 13.44 -1.92
N SER A 116 27.94 12.62 -1.12
CA SER A 116 28.41 12.11 0.16
C SER A 116 27.70 10.79 0.51
N THR A 117 28.24 10.02 1.45
CA THR A 117 27.69 8.70 1.86
C THR A 117 27.60 8.59 3.38
N GLY A 118 26.71 7.73 3.87
CA GLY A 118 26.52 7.48 5.30
C GLY A 118 25.84 8.64 6.04
N ASN A 119 25.05 9.43 5.34
CA ASN A 119 24.29 10.53 5.94
C ASN A 119 23.14 10.01 6.80
N PRO A 120 22.70 10.77 7.82
CA PRO A 120 21.45 10.48 8.50
C PRO A 120 20.29 10.54 7.50
N LEU A 121 19.35 9.60 7.64
CA LEU A 121 18.12 9.63 6.85
C LEU A 121 17.20 10.75 7.36
N PRO A 122 16.37 11.35 6.47
CA PRO A 122 15.30 12.24 6.88
C PRO A 122 14.41 11.62 7.95
N SER A 123 13.91 12.48 8.84
CA SER A 123 13.00 12.07 9.91
C SER A 123 11.74 11.45 9.30
N PRO A 124 11.30 10.27 9.77
CA PRO A 124 10.12 9.63 9.19
C PRO A 124 8.86 10.39 9.61
N ILE A 125 7.86 10.42 8.74
CA ILE A 125 6.51 10.85 9.12
C ILE A 125 5.87 9.74 9.96
N MET A 126 5.33 10.11 11.11
CA MET A 126 4.64 9.16 11.97
C MET A 126 3.26 8.87 11.40
N PHE A 127 3.02 7.59 11.09
CA PHE A 127 1.69 7.07 10.85
C PHE A 127 1.18 6.47 12.16
N ASP A 128 0.05 6.98 12.64
CA ASP A 128 -0.54 6.68 13.94
C ASP A 128 -2.08 6.73 13.91
N ALA A 129 -2.72 7.14 15.01
CA ALA A 129 -4.18 7.21 15.10
C ALA A 129 -4.78 8.41 14.36
N ASP A 130 -4.01 9.47 14.12
CA ASP A 130 -4.46 10.72 13.50
C ASP A 130 -3.97 10.83 12.05
N THR A 131 -2.90 10.11 11.68
CA THR A 131 -2.36 10.07 10.30
C THR A 131 -2.13 8.63 9.84
N PRO A 132 -2.70 8.19 8.70
CA PRO A 132 -3.63 8.92 7.83
C PRO A 132 -4.98 9.17 8.49
N SER A 133 -5.66 10.23 8.07
CA SER A 133 -6.93 10.66 8.66
C SER A 133 -8.01 9.58 8.54
N GLN A 134 -8.79 9.42 9.59
CA GLN A 134 -9.94 8.52 9.60
C GLN A 134 -11.21 9.19 9.08
N ASP A 135 -11.22 10.52 8.93
CA ASP A 135 -12.38 11.29 8.47
C ASP A 135 -12.33 11.51 6.95
N ILE A 136 -13.29 10.91 6.24
CA ILE A 136 -13.43 11.05 4.78
C ILE A 136 -13.67 12.50 4.33
N ASN A 137 -14.14 13.38 5.23
CA ASN A 137 -14.36 14.80 4.94
C ASN A 137 -13.17 15.69 5.32
N ALA A 138 -12.13 15.11 5.92
CA ALA A 138 -10.93 15.80 6.38
C ALA A 138 -9.72 14.88 6.21
N LEU A 139 -9.42 14.50 4.97
CA LEU A 139 -8.29 13.66 4.61
C LEU A 139 -6.95 14.33 4.97
N SER A 140 -5.90 13.53 5.16
CA SER A 140 -4.55 14.02 5.49
C SER A 140 -3.92 14.84 4.36
N CYS A 141 -4.23 14.48 3.12
CA CYS A 141 -3.85 15.24 1.93
C CYS A 141 -5.11 15.78 1.24
N VAL A 142 -4.95 16.70 0.29
CA VAL A 142 -6.07 17.44 -0.32
C VAL A 142 -7.13 16.51 -0.90
N ASP A 143 -6.75 15.68 -1.88
CA ASP A 143 -7.67 14.83 -2.64
C ASP A 143 -7.62 13.35 -2.20
N THR A 144 -6.62 12.98 -1.40
CA THR A 144 -6.41 11.60 -0.91
C THR A 144 -5.88 11.62 0.53
N ASN A 145 -5.72 10.45 1.14
CA ASN A 145 -5.07 10.36 2.46
C ASN A 145 -3.54 10.25 2.40
N PHE A 146 -2.96 10.14 1.20
CA PHE A 146 -1.59 9.64 1.03
C PHE A 146 -0.72 10.38 0.03
N GLU A 147 -1.29 11.19 -0.87
CA GLU A 147 -0.54 11.86 -1.96
C GLU A 147 0.60 12.71 -1.44
N CYS A 148 0.34 13.52 -0.41
CA CYS A 148 1.34 14.36 0.25
C CYS A 148 2.45 13.57 0.98
N PHE A 149 2.36 12.24 1.04
CA PHE A 149 3.40 11.36 1.57
C PHE A 149 4.08 10.52 0.48
N GLU A 150 3.71 10.63 -0.79
CA GLU A 150 4.24 9.78 -1.88
C GLU A 150 5.77 9.82 -1.93
N GLY A 151 6.42 8.66 -1.84
CA GLY A 151 7.88 8.53 -1.82
C GLY A 151 8.54 8.90 -0.48
N MET A 152 7.80 9.43 0.49
CA MET A 152 8.34 9.81 1.79
C MET A 152 8.50 8.62 2.72
N ARG A 153 9.50 8.71 3.59
CA ARG A 153 9.76 7.76 4.66
C ARG A 153 8.73 7.92 5.79
N VAL A 154 8.12 6.80 6.19
CA VAL A 154 7.11 6.72 7.25
C VAL A 154 7.52 5.72 8.35
N GLN A 155 6.98 5.94 9.55
CA GLN A 155 7.16 5.07 10.72
C GLN A 155 5.79 4.72 11.33
N ILE A 156 5.57 3.43 11.59
CA ILE A 156 4.39 2.89 12.24
C ILE A 156 4.84 2.16 13.50
N ASP A 157 4.50 2.68 14.67
CA ASP A 157 4.90 2.08 15.96
C ASP A 157 3.83 1.14 16.55
N ASN A 158 2.57 1.31 16.15
CA ASN A 158 1.46 0.53 16.66
C ASN A 158 0.52 0.12 15.52
N GLY A 159 1.05 -0.60 14.54
CA GLY A 159 0.27 -1.08 13.41
C GLY A 159 -0.62 -2.26 13.78
N ILE A 160 -1.74 -2.40 13.08
CA ILE A 160 -2.59 -3.60 13.13
C ILE A 160 -2.99 -4.04 11.73
N VAL A 161 -2.93 -5.34 11.47
CA VAL A 161 -3.35 -5.94 10.21
C VAL A 161 -4.87 -6.04 10.19
N ALA A 162 -5.54 -5.22 9.38
CA ALA A 162 -6.99 -5.22 9.25
C ALA A 162 -7.48 -6.39 8.38
N ARG A 163 -6.77 -6.68 7.29
CA ARG A 163 -7.03 -7.81 6.39
C ARG A 163 -5.73 -8.52 6.04
N ALA A 164 -5.76 -9.85 6.08
CA ALA A 164 -4.61 -10.69 5.74
C ALA A 164 -4.31 -10.62 4.23
N ASN A 165 -3.14 -11.15 3.83
CA ASN A 165 -2.68 -11.11 2.45
C ASN A 165 -3.69 -11.79 1.50
N PRO A 166 -4.02 -11.19 0.35
CA PRO A 166 -4.65 -11.89 -0.75
C PRO A 166 -3.63 -12.77 -1.49
N TYR A 167 -4.16 -13.62 -2.37
CA TYR A 167 -3.36 -14.30 -3.40
C TYR A 167 -3.31 -13.43 -4.66
N PHE A 168 -2.11 -13.23 -5.22
CA PHE A 168 -1.93 -12.54 -6.50
C PHE A 168 -0.84 -13.19 -7.36
N SER A 169 -1.25 -13.82 -8.47
CA SER A 169 -0.33 -14.42 -9.44
C SER A 169 0.67 -15.42 -8.80
N THR A 170 1.97 -15.11 -8.80
CA THR A 170 3.02 -15.95 -8.19
C THR A 170 3.26 -15.65 -6.72
N ASP A 171 2.64 -14.59 -6.21
CA ASP A 171 2.71 -14.20 -4.82
C ASP A 171 1.49 -14.74 -4.07
N ASN A 172 1.73 -15.77 -3.26
CA ASN A 172 0.67 -16.40 -2.49
C ASN A 172 0.24 -15.55 -1.29
N TYR A 173 1.09 -14.61 -0.86
CA TYR A 173 0.87 -13.73 0.26
C TYR A 173 1.34 -12.33 -0.10
N ALA A 174 0.56 -11.65 -0.95
CA ALA A 174 0.83 -10.30 -1.43
C ALA A 174 0.64 -9.23 -0.34
N GLN A 175 0.22 -8.02 -0.68
CA GLN A 175 0.05 -6.94 0.29
C GLN A 175 -0.95 -7.27 1.42
N ILE A 176 -0.69 -6.78 2.62
CA ILE A 176 -1.68 -6.75 3.70
C ILE A 176 -2.39 -5.40 3.74
N PHE A 177 -3.62 -5.39 4.26
CA PHE A 177 -4.30 -4.13 4.56
C PHE A 177 -4.14 -3.81 6.03
N VAL A 178 -3.66 -2.62 6.35
CA VAL A 178 -3.24 -2.24 7.70
C VAL A 178 -3.85 -0.91 8.13
N SER A 179 -3.87 -0.71 9.45
CA SER A 179 -4.10 0.59 10.08
C SER A 179 -2.93 0.91 10.98
N ALA A 180 -2.54 2.19 11.02
CA ALA A 180 -1.49 2.68 11.90
C ALA A 180 -1.99 3.06 13.31
N SER A 181 -3.31 3.03 13.55
CA SER A 181 -3.91 3.42 14.84
C SER A 181 -3.81 2.34 15.93
N GLY A 182 -3.39 1.13 15.57
CA GLY A 182 -3.34 -0.04 16.46
C GLY A 182 -4.71 -0.54 16.90
N THR A 183 -5.78 0.01 16.31
CA THR A 183 -7.16 -0.37 16.54
C THR A 183 -7.71 -1.03 15.30
N ARG A 184 -8.35 -2.19 15.47
CA ARG A 184 -8.92 -2.91 14.35
C ARG A 184 -10.03 -2.08 13.74
N SER A 185 -9.85 -1.70 12.48
CA SER A 185 -10.86 -0.99 11.71
C SER A 185 -12.00 -1.92 11.35
N LEU A 186 -13.20 -1.62 11.84
CA LEU A 186 -14.42 -2.34 11.55
C LEU A 186 -15.27 -1.52 10.60
N ARG A 187 -16.15 -2.17 9.84
CA ARG A 187 -17.15 -1.45 9.04
C ARG A 187 -18.14 -0.78 9.99
N THR A 188 -18.30 0.55 9.92
CA THR A 188 -19.35 1.27 10.65
C THR A 188 -20.74 1.04 10.04
N PRO A 189 -21.83 1.13 10.82
CA PRO A 189 -23.19 1.06 10.28
C PRO A 189 -23.45 2.18 9.26
N GLY A 190 -24.23 1.87 8.23
CA GLY A 190 -24.72 2.89 7.31
C GLY A 190 -24.62 2.59 5.83
N THR A 191 -25.14 3.52 5.04
CA THR A 191 -24.96 3.57 3.58
C THR A 191 -23.51 3.89 3.25
N LEU A 192 -22.99 3.37 2.14
CA LEU A 192 -21.63 3.67 1.70
C LEU A 192 -21.52 5.15 1.29
N TYR A 193 -20.52 5.88 1.77
CA TYR A 193 -20.21 7.23 1.31
C TYR A 193 -20.11 7.30 -0.24
N PRO A 194 -20.64 8.35 -0.91
CA PRO A 194 -21.29 9.56 -0.36
C PRO A 194 -22.81 9.43 -0.17
N LEU A 195 -23.37 8.21 -0.24
CA LEU A 195 -24.82 8.02 -0.10
C LEU A 195 -25.25 8.40 1.31
N VAL A 196 -26.26 9.26 1.40
CA VAL A 196 -26.86 9.71 2.66
C VAL A 196 -27.98 8.74 3.05
N PRO A 197 -28.14 8.42 4.35
CA PRO A 197 -29.29 7.69 4.84
C PRO A 197 -30.61 8.30 4.37
N GLY A 198 -31.62 7.46 4.15
CA GLY A 198 -32.95 7.92 3.82
C GLY A 198 -33.53 8.81 4.93
N VAL A 199 -34.35 9.79 4.54
CA VAL A 199 -34.97 10.75 5.47
C VAL A 199 -35.76 10.11 6.61
N ASP A 200 -36.28 8.90 6.39
CA ASP A 200 -37.07 8.13 7.36
C ASP A 200 -36.19 7.31 8.34
N ASN A 201 -34.87 7.26 8.12
CA ASN A 201 -33.93 6.55 8.99
C ASN A 201 -32.55 7.25 9.04
N PRO A 202 -32.47 8.49 9.55
CA PRO A 202 -31.21 9.24 9.65
C PRO A 202 -30.21 8.56 10.60
N ASP A 203 -30.69 7.79 11.58
CA ASP A 203 -29.86 7.08 12.56
C ASP A 203 -29.16 5.84 11.97
N ALA A 204 -29.43 5.48 10.71
CA ALA A 204 -28.73 4.38 10.03
C ALA A 204 -27.21 4.60 9.95
N GLY A 205 -26.77 5.87 10.01
CA GLY A 205 -25.37 6.26 9.86
C GLY A 205 -24.87 6.15 8.43
N GLN A 206 -23.62 6.51 8.22
CA GLN A 206 -22.92 6.37 6.93
C GLN A 206 -21.61 5.62 7.19
N PHE A 207 -21.31 4.64 6.34
CA PHE A 207 -20.01 3.99 6.34
C PHE A 207 -19.04 4.81 5.48
N GLU A 208 -18.05 5.42 6.13
CA GLU A 208 -17.05 6.30 5.52
C GLU A 208 -15.99 5.58 4.67
N GLY A 209 -16.04 4.25 4.57
CA GLY A 209 -15.10 3.48 3.74
C GLY A 209 -13.81 3.07 4.46
N ASN A 210 -13.57 3.56 5.68
CA ASN A 210 -12.33 3.43 6.44
C ASN A 210 -11.11 3.99 5.68
N PRO A 211 -11.07 5.32 5.44
CA PRO A 211 -10.08 5.93 4.55
C PRO A 211 -8.63 5.83 5.07
N HIS A 212 -8.45 5.51 6.35
CA HIS A 212 -7.14 5.30 6.98
C HIS A 212 -6.58 3.87 6.80
N ILE A 213 -7.32 2.98 6.13
CA ILE A 213 -6.83 1.64 5.81
C ILE A 213 -6.09 1.71 4.49
N PHE A 214 -4.85 1.23 4.49
CA PHE A 214 -3.97 1.23 3.32
C PHE A 214 -3.27 -0.12 3.16
N GLU A 215 -2.69 -0.31 1.99
CA GLU A 215 -1.92 -1.49 1.66
C GLU A 215 -0.49 -1.39 2.21
N LEU A 216 0.08 -2.51 2.62
CA LEU A 216 1.47 -2.63 3.01
C LEU A 216 2.01 -3.91 2.38
N ASP A 217 2.94 -3.74 1.45
CA ASP A 217 3.65 -4.83 0.81
C ASP A 217 4.95 -5.10 1.58
N ALA A 218 4.92 -6.10 2.45
CA ALA A 218 5.99 -6.35 3.42
C ALA A 218 7.28 -6.87 2.78
N ASP A 219 7.22 -7.45 1.59
CA ASP A 219 8.36 -8.05 0.91
C ASP A 219 8.83 -7.26 -0.33
N ALA A 220 8.10 -6.22 -0.76
CA ALA A 220 8.48 -5.30 -1.85
C ALA A 220 9.95 -4.82 -1.80
N LEU A 221 10.43 -4.46 -0.62
CA LEU A 221 11.83 -4.02 -0.38
C LEU A 221 12.63 -5.03 0.47
N GLY A 222 12.11 -6.25 0.66
CA GLY A 222 12.78 -7.33 1.37
C GLY A 222 12.82 -7.20 2.89
N ALA A 223 11.90 -6.44 3.51
CA ALA A 223 11.78 -6.41 4.97
C ALA A 223 11.33 -7.77 5.55
N VAL A 224 10.56 -8.55 4.78
CA VAL A 224 10.32 -9.98 5.02
C VAL A 224 10.66 -10.81 3.79
N ALA A 225 10.74 -12.13 3.94
CA ALA A 225 10.96 -13.03 2.81
C ALA A 225 9.71 -13.08 1.90
N PRO A 226 9.88 -13.27 0.58
CA PRO A 226 8.75 -13.45 -0.32
C PRO A 226 7.76 -14.52 0.15
N ASN A 227 6.46 -14.29 -0.05
CA ASN A 227 5.39 -15.20 0.40
C ASN A 227 5.32 -15.38 1.94
N THR A 228 5.64 -14.34 2.72
CA THR A 228 5.47 -14.40 4.18
C THR A 228 4.01 -14.17 4.55
N ALA A 229 3.37 -15.20 5.11
CA ALA A 229 1.99 -15.09 5.60
C ALA A 229 1.90 -14.19 6.85
N ILE A 230 1.05 -13.17 6.80
CA ILE A 230 0.77 -12.28 7.94
C ILE A 230 -0.72 -12.34 8.27
N THR A 231 -1.04 -12.79 9.48
CA THR A 231 -2.42 -13.02 9.88
C THR A 231 -3.12 -11.71 10.24
N GLY A 232 -4.35 -11.54 9.74
CA GLY A 232 -5.21 -10.42 10.13
C GLY A 232 -5.43 -10.39 11.64
N GLY A 233 -5.35 -9.22 12.25
CA GLY A 233 -5.39 -9.00 13.69
C GLY A 233 -4.02 -9.00 14.37
N SER A 234 -2.94 -9.35 13.66
CA SER A 234 -1.58 -9.19 14.20
C SER A 234 -1.22 -7.72 14.38
N ARG A 235 -0.43 -7.40 15.40
CA ARG A 235 0.19 -6.09 15.59
C ARG A 235 1.62 -6.08 15.07
N PHE A 236 2.07 -4.92 14.62
CA PHE A 236 3.40 -4.77 14.06
C PHE A 236 3.99 -3.37 14.27
N THR A 237 5.30 -3.27 14.09
CA THR A 237 6.03 -2.02 13.86
C THR A 237 6.65 -2.07 12.47
N ALA A 238 6.70 -0.95 11.77
CA ALA A 238 7.32 -0.86 10.46
C ALA A 238 7.95 0.52 10.21
N THR A 239 9.04 0.53 9.46
CA THR A 239 9.58 1.72 8.82
C THR A 239 9.61 1.46 7.32
N GLY A 240 9.13 2.40 6.51
CA GLY A 240 9.08 2.22 5.06
C GLY A 240 9.04 3.53 4.30
N VAL A 241 8.77 3.42 3.01
CA VAL A 241 8.41 4.53 2.14
C VAL A 241 6.97 4.33 1.66
N VAL A 242 6.24 5.42 1.43
CA VAL A 242 4.94 5.35 0.74
C VAL A 242 5.22 5.24 -0.75
N ALA A 243 4.63 4.27 -1.41
CA ALA A 243 4.65 4.07 -2.84
C ALA A 243 3.21 4.14 -3.38
N TYR A 244 3.08 4.26 -4.69
CA TYR A 244 1.81 4.09 -5.36
C TYR A 244 1.96 2.97 -6.39
N ASN A 245 1.04 2.02 -6.39
CA ASN A 245 1.12 0.85 -7.28
C ASN A 245 -0.28 0.30 -7.57
N PHE A 246 -0.49 -0.19 -8.79
CA PHE A 246 -1.77 -0.76 -9.25
C PHE A 246 -3.05 0.01 -8.91
N GLY A 247 -2.97 1.33 -8.68
CA GLY A 247 -4.12 2.18 -8.41
C GLY A 247 -4.40 2.45 -6.93
N ASP A 248 -3.49 2.10 -6.02
CA ASP A 248 -3.60 2.41 -4.59
C ASP A 248 -2.24 2.79 -3.98
N TYR A 249 -2.26 3.45 -2.82
CA TYR A 249 -1.05 3.73 -2.06
C TYR A 249 -0.69 2.55 -1.17
N GLU A 250 0.59 2.23 -1.17
CA GLU A 250 1.15 1.13 -0.40
C GLU A 250 2.31 1.65 0.47
N VAL A 251 2.51 1.08 1.65
CA VAL A 251 3.78 1.24 2.37
C VAL A 251 4.69 0.07 2.01
N TRP A 252 5.87 0.39 1.48
CA TRP A 252 6.95 -0.57 1.26
C TRP A 252 7.96 -0.46 2.40
N PRO A 253 7.96 -1.39 3.38
CA PRO A 253 8.82 -1.32 4.53
C PRO A 253 10.26 -1.71 4.18
N THR A 254 11.21 -0.98 4.73
CA THR A 254 12.62 -1.39 4.85
C THR A 254 12.87 -2.17 6.14
N SER A 255 11.97 -2.04 7.12
CA SER A 255 11.93 -2.90 8.30
C SER A 255 10.48 -3.18 8.70
N PHE A 256 10.22 -4.42 9.09
CA PHE A 256 8.89 -4.87 9.53
C PHE A 256 9.06 -5.89 10.66
N THR A 257 8.28 -5.77 11.71
CA THR A 257 8.31 -6.71 12.83
C THR A 257 6.91 -6.91 13.39
N VAL A 258 6.45 -8.17 13.41
CA VAL A 258 5.23 -8.54 14.13
C VAL A 258 5.52 -8.51 15.62
N THR A 259 4.85 -7.63 16.35
CA THR A 259 4.98 -7.46 17.80
C THR A 259 4.01 -8.35 18.57
N GLU A 260 2.85 -8.63 17.99
CA GLU A 260 1.85 -9.56 18.53
C GLU A 260 1.21 -10.31 17.37
N ALA A 261 1.54 -11.59 17.21
CA ALA A 261 0.88 -12.41 16.19
C ALA A 261 -0.55 -12.76 16.64
N ASN A 262 -1.53 -12.68 15.73
CA ASN A 262 -2.84 -13.27 15.99
C ASN A 262 -2.77 -14.77 15.64
N PRO A 263 -2.78 -15.68 16.65
CA PRO A 263 -2.71 -17.10 16.40
C PRO A 263 -4.05 -17.55 15.79
N ILE A 264 -4.00 -17.81 14.49
CA ILE A 264 -5.07 -18.48 13.76
C ILE A 264 -4.49 -19.69 13.03
N PRO A 265 -5.19 -20.82 13.02
CA PRO A 265 -6.43 -21.10 13.78
C PRO A 265 -6.22 -21.16 15.30
N ARG A 266 -7.31 -21.09 16.06
CA ARG A 266 -7.32 -21.31 17.52
C ARG A 266 -8.54 -22.10 17.96
N ALA A 267 -8.41 -22.77 19.11
CA ALA A 267 -9.53 -23.45 19.75
C ALA A 267 -10.66 -22.49 20.11
N VAL A 268 -11.90 -22.98 20.13
CA VAL A 268 -12.96 -22.27 20.87
C VAL A 268 -12.65 -22.26 22.36
N SER A 269 -13.24 -21.34 23.11
CA SER A 269 -13.09 -21.34 24.57
C SER A 269 -13.52 -22.69 25.14
N THR A 270 -12.88 -23.11 26.24
CA THR A 270 -13.22 -24.38 26.91
C THR A 270 -14.65 -24.39 27.47
N GLY A 271 -15.28 -23.22 27.60
CA GLY A 271 -16.61 -23.03 28.16
C GLY A 271 -16.68 -23.33 29.66
N GLN A 272 -17.80 -22.95 30.27
CA GLN A 272 -18.23 -23.37 31.61
C GLN A 272 -19.47 -24.29 31.51
N PRO A 273 -19.86 -24.97 32.61
CA PRO A 273 -21.16 -25.62 32.66
C PRO A 273 -22.27 -24.62 32.26
N GLU A 274 -23.19 -25.06 31.40
CA GLU A 274 -24.30 -24.26 30.84
C GLU A 274 -23.92 -23.19 29.78
N GLU A 275 -22.66 -23.10 29.37
CA GLU A 275 -22.27 -22.27 28.22
C GLU A 275 -22.33 -23.02 26.89
N LEU A 276 -22.77 -22.32 25.83
CA LEU A 276 -22.73 -22.82 24.45
C LEU A 276 -21.43 -22.36 23.77
N ARG A 277 -20.60 -23.29 23.29
CA ARG A 277 -19.36 -22.96 22.58
C ARG A 277 -19.61 -22.84 21.10
N ILE A 278 -19.38 -21.66 20.55
CA ILE A 278 -19.60 -21.34 19.14
C ILE A 278 -18.25 -21.10 18.46
N GLY A 279 -17.96 -21.84 17.39
CA GLY A 279 -16.80 -21.65 16.53
C GLY A 279 -17.19 -21.17 15.15
N SER A 280 -16.26 -20.54 14.44
CA SER A 280 -16.39 -20.21 13.02
C SER A 280 -15.21 -20.74 12.23
N PHE A 281 -15.44 -21.33 11.06
CA PHE A 281 -14.37 -21.89 10.24
C PHE A 281 -14.62 -21.69 8.75
N ASN A 282 -13.65 -21.07 8.06
CA ASN A 282 -13.65 -21.05 6.61
C ASN A 282 -13.11 -22.40 6.11
N VAL A 283 -13.93 -23.13 5.35
CA VAL A 283 -13.57 -24.47 4.84
C VAL A 283 -13.00 -24.43 3.42
N LEU A 284 -12.71 -23.24 2.92
CA LEU A 284 -12.03 -22.91 1.66
C LEU A 284 -12.69 -23.61 0.46
N ARG A 285 -13.89 -23.19 0.09
CA ARG A 285 -14.70 -23.74 -1.03
C ARG A 285 -14.95 -25.25 -0.91
N LEU A 286 -15.69 -25.70 0.11
CA LEU A 286 -16.15 -27.08 0.21
C LEU A 286 -17.35 -27.30 -0.71
N CYS A 287 -17.16 -28.11 -1.75
CA CYS A 287 -18.19 -28.50 -2.70
C CYS A 287 -18.45 -30.00 -2.65
N ASP A 288 -19.62 -30.42 -3.08
CA ASP A 288 -19.94 -31.83 -3.28
C ASP A 288 -19.43 -32.33 -4.66
N THR A 289 -19.79 -33.55 -5.06
CA THR A 289 -19.34 -34.13 -6.34
C THR A 289 -20.24 -33.79 -7.53
N LEU A 290 -21.28 -32.97 -7.34
CA LEU A 290 -22.34 -32.71 -8.30
C LEU A 290 -22.18 -31.29 -8.87
N ALA A 291 -22.13 -31.19 -10.20
CA ALA A 291 -22.11 -29.90 -10.90
C ALA A 291 -23.51 -29.25 -10.93
N ASN A 292 -24.05 -28.92 -9.75
CA ASN A 292 -25.42 -28.41 -9.58
C ASN A 292 -25.48 -26.97 -9.05
N THR A 293 -24.33 -26.31 -8.95
CA THR A 293 -24.19 -24.96 -8.39
C THR A 293 -23.81 -23.92 -9.42
N THR A 294 -24.09 -22.66 -9.10
CA THR A 294 -23.53 -21.49 -9.78
C THR A 294 -22.22 -21.00 -9.15
N PHE A 295 -21.80 -21.59 -8.01
CA PHE A 295 -20.55 -21.26 -7.34
C PHE A 295 -19.36 -22.01 -7.96
N VAL A 296 -18.18 -21.39 -7.93
CA VAL A 296 -16.96 -21.98 -8.49
C VAL A 296 -16.29 -22.89 -7.44
N CYS A 297 -16.26 -24.19 -7.71
CA CYS A 297 -15.63 -25.22 -6.85
C CYS A 297 -14.09 -25.30 -6.99
N GLY A 298 -13.45 -24.16 -7.25
CA GLY A 298 -12.03 -24.05 -7.57
C GLY A 298 -11.74 -24.19 -9.07
N ASN A 299 -10.46 -24.09 -9.44
CA ASN A 299 -10.02 -24.04 -10.85
C ASN A 299 -10.29 -25.35 -11.64
N GLY A 300 -10.54 -26.45 -10.95
CA GLY A 300 -10.78 -27.78 -11.54
C GLY A 300 -12.26 -28.17 -11.67
N GLY A 301 -13.20 -27.30 -11.24
CA GLY A 301 -14.61 -27.69 -11.09
C GLY A 301 -14.84 -28.55 -9.86
N GLU A 302 -15.91 -29.33 -9.88
CA GLU A 302 -16.34 -30.16 -8.76
C GLU A 302 -15.31 -31.26 -8.44
N PRO A 303 -15.03 -31.51 -7.14
CA PRO A 303 -14.14 -32.58 -6.73
C PRO A 303 -14.69 -33.96 -7.11
N ASP A 304 -13.79 -34.89 -7.38
CA ASP A 304 -14.16 -36.31 -7.36
C ASP A 304 -14.38 -36.81 -5.92
N ALA A 305 -14.93 -38.02 -5.79
CA ALA A 305 -15.23 -38.61 -4.49
C ALA A 305 -14.00 -38.76 -3.58
N ALA A 306 -12.81 -38.99 -4.14
CA ALA A 306 -11.59 -39.15 -3.36
C ALA A 306 -11.07 -37.81 -2.84
N ALA A 307 -11.09 -36.77 -3.67
CA ALA A 307 -10.75 -35.40 -3.29
C ALA A 307 -11.69 -34.85 -2.22
N LEU A 308 -13.00 -35.08 -2.37
CA LEU A 308 -13.99 -34.71 -1.37
C LEU A 308 -13.74 -35.43 -0.04
N ALA A 309 -13.57 -36.76 -0.07
CA ALA A 309 -13.31 -37.55 1.13
C ALA A 309 -12.04 -37.09 1.87
N LEU A 310 -10.96 -36.80 1.14
CA LEU A 310 -9.72 -36.28 1.71
C LEU A 310 -9.93 -34.91 2.37
N LYS A 311 -10.67 -34.01 1.71
CA LYS A 311 -10.97 -32.68 2.26
C LYS A 311 -11.82 -32.78 3.52
N LEU A 312 -12.89 -33.58 3.51
CA LEU A 312 -13.73 -33.82 4.69
C LEU A 312 -12.93 -34.40 5.85
N SER A 313 -12.01 -35.34 5.59
CA SER A 313 -11.14 -35.90 6.62
C SER A 313 -10.25 -34.83 7.25
N ARG A 314 -9.62 -33.96 6.46
CA ARG A 314 -8.80 -32.85 6.96
C ARG A 314 -9.62 -31.83 7.76
N LEU A 315 -10.79 -31.46 7.26
CA LEU A 315 -11.69 -30.52 7.95
C LEU A 315 -12.19 -31.10 9.28
N SER A 316 -12.58 -32.38 9.30
CA SER A 316 -13.00 -33.08 10.51
C SER A 316 -11.89 -33.12 11.56
N ASP A 317 -10.66 -33.47 11.15
CA ASP A 317 -9.50 -33.48 12.03
C ASP A 317 -9.21 -32.08 12.59
N TYR A 318 -9.38 -31.03 11.77
CA TYR A 318 -9.21 -29.65 12.20
C TYR A 318 -10.28 -29.22 13.23
N VAL A 319 -11.55 -29.56 12.99
CA VAL A 319 -12.64 -29.26 13.92
C VAL A 319 -12.43 -29.99 15.25
N GLY A 320 -11.97 -31.24 15.21
CA GLY A 320 -11.68 -32.04 16.39
C GLY A 320 -10.46 -31.55 17.17
N ASN A 321 -9.31 -31.50 16.52
CA ASN A 321 -8.02 -31.33 17.18
C ASN A 321 -7.64 -29.87 17.39
N VAL A 322 -8.05 -28.97 16.50
CA VAL A 322 -7.69 -27.55 16.56
C VAL A 322 -8.81 -26.74 17.18
N LEU A 323 -10.04 -26.84 16.65
CA LEU A 323 -11.17 -26.07 17.17
C LEU A 323 -11.72 -26.61 18.49
N LYS A 324 -11.36 -27.85 18.88
CA LYS A 324 -11.80 -28.53 20.11
C LYS A 324 -13.30 -28.79 20.18
N LEU A 325 -13.87 -29.24 19.05
CA LEU A 325 -15.26 -29.70 18.94
C LEU A 325 -16.24 -28.68 19.54
N PRO A 326 -16.41 -27.49 18.92
CA PRO A 326 -17.43 -26.56 19.36
C PRO A 326 -18.83 -27.19 19.28
N ASP A 327 -19.74 -26.72 20.12
CA ASP A 327 -21.13 -27.23 20.14
C ASP A 327 -21.90 -26.75 18.90
N VAL A 328 -21.55 -25.56 18.42
CA VAL A 328 -22.02 -25.01 17.14
C VAL A 328 -20.83 -24.55 16.31
N LEU A 329 -20.76 -25.00 15.06
CA LEU A 329 -19.78 -24.55 14.10
C LEU A 329 -20.45 -23.79 12.96
N GLY A 330 -20.22 -22.48 12.88
CA GLY A 330 -20.52 -21.70 11.69
C GLY A 330 -19.45 -21.94 10.63
N VAL A 331 -19.86 -22.26 9.40
CA VAL A 331 -18.93 -22.46 8.28
C VAL A 331 -19.19 -21.44 7.17
N VAL A 332 -18.13 -21.05 6.47
CA VAL A 332 -18.20 -20.21 5.27
C VAL A 332 -17.44 -20.86 4.12
N GLU A 333 -17.80 -20.46 2.89
CA GLU A 333 -17.34 -21.09 1.65
C GLU A 333 -17.74 -22.56 1.52
N VAL A 334 -19.03 -22.84 1.72
CA VAL A 334 -19.65 -24.14 1.42
C VAL A 334 -20.68 -23.93 0.31
N GLU A 335 -20.71 -24.85 -0.66
CA GLU A 335 -21.68 -24.84 -1.75
C GLU A 335 -23.11 -25.09 -1.24
N ASN A 336 -23.38 -26.34 -0.85
CA ASN A 336 -24.62 -26.87 -0.29
C ASN A 336 -24.25 -28.13 0.52
N LEU A 337 -24.79 -28.24 1.74
CA LEU A 337 -24.60 -29.41 2.61
C LEU A 337 -25.69 -30.45 2.38
#